data_AF-A0A7K0CCP4-F1
#
_entry.id   AF-A0A7K0CCP4-F1
#
_cell.length_a   1.000
_cell.length_b   1.000
_cell.length_c   1.000
_cell.angle_alpha   90.00
_cell.angle_beta   90.00
_cell.angle_gamma   90.00
#
_symmetry.space_group_name_H-M   'P 1'
#
loop_
_entity.id
_entity.type
_entity.pdbx_description
1 polymer ?
#
loop_
_entity_poly.entity_id
_entity_poly.type
_entity_poly.pdbx_seq_one_letter_code
_entity_poly.pdbx_strand_id
1 'polypeptide(L)'
;MLYQAVASFLRETDEDVSDAAAVTAILLAEHPALAGHREHLVPSARRILANGNNDADRHVAWRALKAWGQDVPEADPWEEEPHDWEPHSDGRGDLEPPF
;
A
#
# COMPACT_ATOMS: atom_id res chain seq x y z
N MET A 1 -16.97 9.23 12.94
CA MET A 1 -16.68 8.30 14.06
C MET A 1 -15.42 7.48 13.80
N LEU A 2 -15.33 6.71 12.71
CA LEU A 2 -14.15 5.86 12.43
C LEU A 2 -12.81 6.62 12.38
N TYR A 3 -12.75 7.78 11.71
CA TYR A 3 -11.52 8.57 11.63
C TYR A 3 -10.97 9.00 13.01
N GLN A 4 -11.85 9.33 13.98
CA GLN A 4 -11.41 9.72 15.33
C GLN A 4 -10.85 8.55 16.12
N ALA A 5 -11.40 7.35 15.94
CA ALA A 5 -10.86 6.13 16.55
C ALA A 5 -9.48 5.79 15.95
N VAL A 6 -9.30 5.96 14.64
CA VAL A 6 -7.99 5.75 14.01
C VAL A 6 -6.98 6.80 14.46
N ALA A 7 -7.40 8.04 14.64
CA ALA A 7 -6.53 9.14 15.07
C ALA A 7 -5.88 8.90 16.45
N SER A 8 -6.52 8.17 17.37
CA SER A 8 -5.90 7.83 18.66
C SER A 8 -4.72 6.87 18.52
N PHE A 9 -4.68 6.03 17.49
CA PHE A 9 -3.59 5.07 17.26
C PHE A 9 -2.40 5.66 16.52
N LEU A 10 -2.53 6.86 15.92
CA LEU A 10 -1.40 7.56 15.28
C LEU A 10 -0.30 7.99 16.25
N ARG A 11 -0.61 8.00 17.56
CA ARG A 11 0.33 8.35 18.65
C ARG A 11 0.81 7.13 19.42
N GLU A 12 0.46 5.93 18.97
CA GLU A 12 0.90 4.70 19.62
C GLU A 12 2.42 4.54 19.49
N THR A 13 3.03 3.92 20.49
CA THR A 13 4.49 3.74 20.56
C THR A 13 4.97 2.59 19.68
N ASP A 14 4.07 1.64 19.42
CA ASP A 14 4.28 0.53 18.51
C ASP A 14 4.21 1.04 17.06
N GLU A 15 5.32 0.89 16.33
CA GLU A 15 5.48 1.41 14.97
C GLU A 15 4.57 0.68 13.98
N ASP A 16 4.38 -0.64 14.13
CA ASP A 16 3.50 -1.42 13.27
C ASP A 16 2.03 -1.00 13.45
N VAL A 17 1.62 -0.74 14.71
CA VAL A 17 0.25 -0.26 15.01
C VAL A 17 0.04 1.16 14.48
N SER A 18 1.03 2.04 14.65
CA SER A 18 0.97 3.42 14.16
C SER A 18 0.93 3.49 12.63
N ASP A 19 1.71 2.64 11.95
CA ASP A 19 1.72 2.51 10.49
C ASP A 19 0.37 2.00 9.98
N ALA A 20 -0.17 0.92 10.54
CA ALA A 20 -1.47 0.39 10.16
C ALA A 20 -2.61 1.41 10.36
N ALA A 21 -2.55 2.17 11.46
CA ALA A 21 -3.51 3.25 11.72
C ALA A 21 -3.38 4.38 10.68
N ALA A 22 -2.16 4.79 10.35
CA ALA A 22 -1.91 5.81 9.35
C ALA A 22 -2.38 5.36 7.95
N VAL A 23 -2.13 4.13 7.54
CA VAL A 23 -2.64 3.54 6.29
C VAL A 23 -4.16 3.53 6.27
N THR A 24 -4.79 3.13 7.37
CA THR A 24 -6.27 3.15 7.47
C THR A 24 -6.81 4.58 7.34
N ALA A 25 -6.16 5.56 7.97
CA ALA A 25 -6.53 6.97 7.85
C ALA A 25 -6.36 7.50 6.41
N ILE A 26 -5.30 7.07 5.72
CA ILE A 26 -5.04 7.40 4.31
C ILE A 26 -6.18 6.88 3.42
N LEU A 27 -6.56 5.61 3.56
CA LEU A 27 -7.66 5.01 2.80
C LEU A 27 -9.00 5.73 3.06
N LEU A 28 -9.25 6.12 4.31
CA LEU A 28 -10.45 6.92 4.64
C LEU A 28 -10.41 8.31 3.99
N ALA A 29 -9.24 8.94 3.89
CA ALA A 29 -9.06 10.27 3.31
C ALA A 29 -9.17 10.31 1.77
N GLU A 30 -9.23 9.15 1.10
CA GLU A 30 -9.66 9.08 -0.31
C GLU A 30 -11.10 9.54 -0.48
N HIS A 31 -11.96 9.32 0.53
CA HIS A 31 -13.34 9.79 0.50
C HIS A 31 -13.38 11.33 0.54
N PRO A 32 -14.13 12.01 -0.36
CA PRO A 32 -14.09 13.47 -0.50
C PRO A 32 -14.52 14.22 0.76
N ALA A 33 -15.39 13.63 1.58
CA ALA A 33 -15.78 14.20 2.88
C ALA A 33 -14.62 14.33 3.89
N LEU A 34 -13.52 13.59 3.67
CA LEU A 34 -12.34 13.59 4.53
C LEU A 34 -11.11 14.20 3.83
N ALA A 35 -11.30 14.81 2.65
CA ALA A 35 -10.21 15.44 1.89
C ALA A 35 -9.50 16.55 2.69
N GLY A 36 -10.21 17.25 3.59
CA GLY A 36 -9.63 18.26 4.48
C GLY A 36 -8.64 17.70 5.51
N HIS A 37 -8.55 16.38 5.68
CA HIS A 37 -7.59 15.74 6.57
C HIS A 37 -6.31 15.28 5.86
N ARG A 38 -6.26 15.33 4.53
CA ARG A 38 -5.12 14.84 3.74
C ARG A 38 -3.81 15.53 4.13
N GLU A 39 -3.83 16.85 4.33
CA GLU A 39 -2.64 17.62 4.71
C GLU A 39 -2.02 17.14 6.04
N HIS A 40 -2.85 16.70 6.99
CA HIS A 40 -2.38 16.15 8.26
C HIS A 40 -1.81 14.73 8.13
N LEU A 41 -2.18 14.01 7.07
CA LEU A 41 -1.72 12.64 6.80
C LEU A 41 -0.47 12.60 5.90
N VAL A 42 -0.16 13.68 5.17
CA VAL A 42 1.04 13.75 4.31
C VAL A 42 2.34 13.42 5.06
N PRO A 43 2.61 13.94 6.28
CA PRO A 43 3.82 13.59 7.02
C PRO A 43 3.88 12.10 7.37
N SER A 44 2.75 11.52 7.78
CA SER A 44 2.65 10.10 8.11
C SER A 44 2.85 9.21 6.89
N ALA A 45 2.22 9.56 5.77
CA ALA A 45 2.40 8.85 4.50
C ALA A 45 3.85 8.89 4.02
N ARG A 46 4.54 10.04 4.16
CA ARG A 46 5.98 10.15 3.84
C ARG A 46 6.84 9.30 4.76
N ARG A 47 6.55 9.25 6.06
CA ARG A 47 7.26 8.39 7.02
C ARG A 47 7.10 6.91 6.62
N ILE A 48 5.88 6.47 6.36
CA ILE A 48 5.60 5.09 5.94
C ILE A 48 6.36 4.77 4.65
N LEU A 49 6.29 5.64 3.64
CA LEU A 49 6.98 5.40 2.37
C LEU A 49 8.50 5.22 2.55
N ALA A 50 9.11 6.01 3.43
CA ALA A 50 10.55 6.00 3.67
C ALA A 50 11.02 4.85 4.56
N ASN A 51 10.27 4.54 5.64
CA ASN A 51 10.74 3.70 6.74
C ASN A 51 9.80 2.54 7.09
N GLY A 52 8.62 2.45 6.48
CA GLY A 52 7.63 1.43 6.80
C GLY A 52 8.18 0.02 6.56
N ASN A 53 7.87 -0.90 7.47
CA ASN A 53 8.39 -2.26 7.41
C ASN A 53 7.53 -3.19 6.53
N ASN A 54 6.36 -2.71 6.09
CA ASN A 54 5.43 -3.44 5.23
C ASN A 54 5.32 -2.79 3.86
N ASP A 55 5.62 -3.58 2.84
CA ASP A 55 5.64 -3.18 1.44
C ASP A 55 4.27 -2.80 0.90
N ALA A 56 3.21 -3.48 1.34
CA ALA A 56 1.84 -3.12 1.00
C ALA A 56 1.46 -1.73 1.54
N ASP A 57 1.88 -1.41 2.75
CA ASP A 57 1.62 -0.11 3.40
C ASP A 57 2.39 1.01 2.70
N ARG A 58 3.64 0.74 2.31
CA ARG A 58 4.45 1.63 1.47
C ARG A 58 3.81 1.91 0.12
N HIS A 59 3.26 0.88 -0.56
CA HIS A 59 2.54 1.06 -1.82
C HIS A 59 1.29 1.95 -1.64
N VAL A 60 0.50 1.73 -0.59
CA VAL A 60 -0.68 2.56 -0.30
C VAL A 60 -0.28 4.01 -0.04
N ALA A 61 0.77 4.23 0.76
CA ALA A 61 1.28 5.57 1.02
C ALA A 61 1.76 6.28 -0.25
N TRP A 62 2.49 5.59 -1.14
CA TRP A 62 2.93 6.14 -2.42
C TRP A 62 1.74 6.53 -3.31
N ARG A 63 0.75 5.64 -3.50
CA ARG A 63 -0.43 5.92 -4.32
C ARG A 63 -1.23 7.10 -3.78
N ALA A 64 -1.41 7.18 -2.47
CA ALA A 64 -2.12 8.27 -1.83
C ALA A 64 -1.41 9.62 -2.01
N LEU A 65 -0.10 9.68 -1.77
CA LEU A 65 0.69 10.88 -1.97
C LEU A 65 0.64 11.35 -3.44
N LYS A 66 0.74 10.43 -4.39
CA LYS A 66 0.58 10.71 -5.84
C LYS A 66 -0.81 11.28 -6.14
N ALA A 67 -1.87 10.65 -5.63
CA ALA A 67 -3.25 11.09 -5.83
C ALA A 67 -3.53 12.46 -5.18
N TRP A 68 -2.81 12.81 -4.12
CA TRP A 68 -2.89 14.11 -3.46
C TRP A 68 -1.95 15.17 -4.05
N GLY A 69 -1.28 14.88 -5.17
CA GLY A 69 -0.39 15.79 -5.87
C GLY A 69 0.90 16.13 -5.11
N GLN A 70 1.32 15.26 -4.19
CA GLN A 70 2.59 15.41 -3.49
C GLN A 70 3.74 14.91 -4.37
N ASP A 71 4.90 15.54 -4.24
CA ASP A 71 6.13 15.09 -4.87
C ASP A 71 6.53 13.73 -4.29
N VAL A 72 6.52 12.70 -5.14
CA VAL A 72 6.90 11.32 -4.82
C VAL A 72 7.81 10.80 -5.93
N PRO A 73 8.70 9.83 -5.62
CA PRO A 73 9.51 9.19 -6.64
C PRO A 73 8.64 8.73 -7.81
N GLU A 74 9.10 9.05 -9.03
CA GLU A 74 8.35 8.78 -10.26
C GLU A 74 8.20 7.28 -10.53
N ALA A 75 9.22 6.50 -10.14
CA ALA A 75 9.16 5.05 -10.10
C ALA A 75 8.22 4.58 -8.98
N ASP A 76 7.25 3.74 -9.32
CA ASP A 76 6.54 2.96 -8.31
C ASP A 76 7.59 2.05 -7.66
N PRO A 77 7.76 2.08 -6.32
CA PRO A 77 8.64 1.14 -5.63
C PRO A 77 8.24 -0.34 -5.85
N TRP A 78 7.09 -0.58 -6.47
CA TRP A 78 6.51 -1.88 -6.80
C TRP A 78 6.27 -2.09 -8.30
N GLU A 79 7.04 -1.43 -9.19
CA GLU A 79 7.33 -2.08 -10.48
C GLU A 79 8.12 -3.37 -10.16
N GLU A 80 7.41 -4.40 -9.70
CA GLU A 80 7.84 -5.78 -9.89
C GLU A 80 8.12 -5.87 -11.38
N GLU A 81 9.37 -6.20 -11.74
CA GLU A 81 9.64 -6.75 -13.06
C GLU A 81 8.49 -7.71 -13.36
N PRO A 82 7.81 -7.57 -14.51
CA PRO A 82 6.65 -8.39 -14.82
C PRO A 82 7.07 -9.81 -14.55
N HIS A 83 6.52 -10.42 -13.48
CA HIS A 83 6.86 -11.78 -13.12
C HIS A 83 6.76 -12.55 -14.41
N ASP A 84 7.89 -13.11 -14.87
CA ASP A 84 7.96 -14.05 -15.96
C ASP A 84 7.12 -15.24 -15.49
N TRP A 85 5.80 -15.09 -15.64
CA TRP A 85 4.86 -16.17 -15.69
C TRP A 85 5.22 -16.88 -16.98
N GLU A 86 6.31 -17.65 -16.93
CA GLU A 86 6.48 -18.76 -17.83
C GLU A 86 5.19 -19.56 -17.67
N PRO A 87 4.33 -19.61 -18.71
CA PRO A 87 3.16 -20.45 -18.64
C PRO A 87 3.69 -21.83 -18.30
N HIS A 88 3.25 -22.41 -17.18
CA HIS A 88 3.54 -23.80 -16.88
C HIS A 88 3.21 -24.57 -18.16
N SER A 89 4.26 -25.00 -18.86
CA SER A 89 4.10 -25.83 -20.04
C SER A 89 3.50 -27.09 -19.50
N ASP A 90 2.19 -27.21 -19.67
CA ASP A 90 1.42 -28.39 -19.34
C ASP A 90 2.12 -29.52 -20.09
N GLY A 91 2.99 -30.23 -19.37
CA GLY A 91 3.66 -31.43 -19.82
C GLY A 91 2.59 -32.49 -19.96
N ARG A 92 1.77 -32.38 -21.02
CA ARG A 92 1.08 -33.52 -21.59
C ARG A 92 2.18 -34.38 -22.22
N GLY A 93 2.88 -35.09 -21.35
CA GLY A 93 3.56 -36.30 -21.74
C GLY A 93 2.49 -37.22 -22.32
N ASP A 94 2.67 -37.55 -23.59
CA ASP A 94 1.90 -38.55 -24.29
C ASP A 94 1.89 -39.85 -23.49
N LEU A 95 0.81 -40.08 -22.73
CA LEU A 95 0.50 -41.42 -22.22
C LEU A 95 -0.25 -42.14 -23.33
N GLU A 96 0.52 -42.81 -24.18
CA GLU A 96 0.00 -43.80 -25.12
C GLU A 96 -0.74 -44.90 -24.32
N PRO A 97 -2.02 -45.18 -24.61
CA PRO A 97 -2.80 -46.16 -23.86
C PRO A 97 -2.30 -47.59 -24.15
N PRO A 98 -2.17 -48.48 -23.14
CA PRO A 98 -1.79 -49.85 -23.39
C PRO A 98 -2.96 -50.61 -24.03
N PHE A 99 -2.59 -51.46 -24.99
CA PHE A 99 -3.38 -52.34 -25.87
C PHE A 99 -4.60 -53.03 -25.25
#